data_AF-A0A6S6TVC1-F1
#
_entry.id   AF-A0A6S6TVC1-F1
#
_cell.length_a   1.000
_cell.length_b   1.000
_cell.length_c   1.000
_cell.angle_alpha   90.00
_cell.angle_beta   90.00
_cell.angle_gamma   90.00
#
_symmetry.space_group_name_H-M   'P 1'
#
loop_
_entity.id
_entity.type
_entity.pdbx_description
1 polymer ?
#
loop_
_entity_poly.entity_id
_entity_poly.type
_entity_poly.pdbx_seq_one_letter_code
_entity_poly.pdbx_strand_id
1 'polypeptide(L)'
;MVYPRIGPIFGYFEIVVLILLISTGIWMIVENNMIYVLFNFDAHSEVIDALREKLVLVVIMTIITIIHLKIAFKTNGKERTRLQTLFSRGSSLGIFVLNFIVLHYAIVLRDIL
;
A
#
# COMPACT_ATOMS: atom_id res chain seq x y z
N MET A 1 21.79 -21.16 -0.46
CA MET A 1 20.96 -20.89 0.74
C MET A 1 20.88 -19.39 1.06
N VAL A 2 20.41 -18.57 0.11
CA VAL A 2 20.35 -17.10 0.27
C VAL A 2 18.93 -16.64 0.65
N TYR A 3 17.91 -17.34 0.13
CA TYR A 3 16.50 -17.00 0.29
C TYR A 3 15.98 -16.89 1.75
N PRO A 4 16.38 -17.75 2.71
CA PRO A 4 15.93 -17.63 4.10
C PRO A 4 16.44 -16.35 4.82
N ARG A 5 17.55 -15.77 4.35
CA ARG A 5 18.15 -14.56 4.93
C ARG A 5 17.60 -13.27 4.31
N ILE A 6 17.22 -13.29 3.03
CA ILE A 6 16.70 -12.11 2.32
C ILE A 6 15.21 -11.90 2.54
N GLY A 7 14.42 -12.96 2.71
CA GLY A 7 12.97 -12.87 2.93
C GLY A 7 12.55 -11.91 4.06
N PRO A 8 13.18 -11.97 5.25
CA PRO A 8 12.89 -11.03 6.33
C PRO A 8 13.21 -9.56 5.97
N ILE A 9 14.29 -9.31 5.23
CA ILE A 9 14.72 -7.96 4.84
C ILE A 9 13.65 -7.28 3.97
N PHE A 10 13.04 -8.03 3.05
CA PHE A 10 11.99 -7.50 2.19
C PHE A 10 10.73 -7.12 2.99
N GLY A 11 10.37 -7.91 4.00
CA GLY A 11 9.26 -7.58 4.91
C GLY A 11 9.52 -6.33 5.74
N TYR A 12 10.75 -6.12 6.24
CA TYR A 12 11.13 -4.90 6.94
C TYR A 12 11.08 -3.67 6.02
N PHE A 13 11.58 -3.81 4.79
CA PHE A 13 11.51 -2.75 3.78
C PHE A 13 10.06 -2.34 3.49
N GLU A 14 9.17 -3.32 3.31
CA GLU A 14 7.76 -3.07 3.04
C GLU A 14 7.08 -2.27 4.17
N ILE A 15 7.39 -2.57 5.44
CA ILE A 15 6.90 -1.79 6.58
C ILE A 15 7.39 -0.34 6.51
N VAL A 16 8.68 -0.12 6.31
CA VAL A 16 9.28 1.22 6.29
C VAL A 16 8.65 2.04 5.17
N VAL A 17 8.52 1.47 3.98
CA VAL A 17 7.88 2.14 2.84
C VAL A 17 6.41 2.43 3.11
N LEU A 18 5.66 1.49 3.70
CA LEU A 18 4.26 1.71 4.07
C LEU A 18 4.12 2.86 5.08
N ILE A 19 4.97 2.90 6.10
CA ILE A 19 4.99 4.00 7.08
C ILE A 19 5.26 5.32 6.38
N LEU A 20 6.27 5.39 5.50
CA LEU A 20 6.59 6.60 4.76
C LEU A 20 5.41 7.05 3.87
N LEU A 21 4.79 6.13 3.15
CA LEU A 21 3.64 6.40 2.29
C LEU A 21 2.46 7.00 3.08
N ILE A 22 2.09 6.37 4.20
CA ILE A 22 0.97 6.82 5.04
C ILE A 22 1.32 8.17 5.68
N SER A 23 2.52 8.31 6.24
CA SER A 23 2.95 9.52 6.94
C SER A 23 2.99 10.72 5.99
N THR A 24 3.56 10.56 4.80
CA THR A 24 3.63 11.62 3.78
C THR A 24 2.25 11.94 3.22
N GLY A 25 1.38 10.94 3.02
CA GLY A 25 -0.01 11.16 2.60
C GLY A 25 -0.82 11.94 3.64
N ILE A 26 -0.71 11.58 4.92
CA ILE A 26 -1.37 12.30 6.03
C ILE A 26 -0.84 13.73 6.09
N TRP A 27 0.48 13.91 6.05
CA TRP A 27 1.10 15.25 6.04
C TRP A 27 0.49 16.12 4.93
N MET A 28 0.45 15.61 3.70
CA MET A 28 -0.09 16.33 2.55
C MET A 28 -1.56 16.73 2.76
N ILE A 29 -2.38 15.82 3.29
CA ILE A 29 -3.81 16.08 3.55
C ILE A 29 -4.00 17.19 4.59
N VAL A 30 -3.19 17.18 5.66
CA VAL A 30 -3.26 18.15 6.75
C VAL A 30 -2.76 19.51 6.29
N GLU A 31 -1.58 19.58 5.68
CA GLU A 31 -0.94 20.83 5.25
C GLU A 31 -1.80 21.60 4.23
N ASN A 32 -2.47 20.87 3.33
CA ASN A 32 -3.29 21.47 2.27
C ASN A 32 -4.78 21.61 2.64
N ASN A 33 -5.17 21.38 3.91
CA ASN A 33 -6.57 21.42 4.36
C ASN A 33 -7.53 20.55 3.52
N MET A 34 -7.03 19.44 2.98
CA MET A 34 -7.77 18.63 1.98
C MET A 34 -8.87 17.77 2.60
N ILE A 35 -8.94 17.66 3.93
CA ILE A 35 -9.94 16.84 4.62
C ILE A 35 -11.35 17.22 4.15
N TYR A 36 -11.69 18.51 4.16
CA TYR A 36 -13.02 18.95 3.75
C TYR A 36 -13.31 18.59 2.28
N VAL A 37 -12.34 18.77 1.39
CA VAL A 37 -12.48 18.47 -0.05
C VAL A 37 -12.61 16.97 -0.30
N LEU A 38 -11.82 16.14 0.39
CA LEU A 38 -11.84 14.68 0.23
C LEU A 38 -13.17 14.07 0.69
N PHE A 39 -13.81 14.65 1.71
CA PHE A 39 -15.05 14.14 2.30
C PHE A 39 -16.32 14.92 1.92
N ASN A 40 -16.21 15.95 1.08
CA ASN A 40 -17.38 16.66 0.53
C ASN A 40 -17.85 16.00 -0.78
N PHE A 41 -18.82 15.09 -0.68
CA PHE A 41 -19.32 14.30 -1.81
C PHE A 41 -19.98 15.12 -2.93
N ASP A 42 -20.33 16.38 -2.69
CA ASP A 42 -20.90 17.26 -3.72
C ASP A 42 -19.82 17.95 -4.58
N ALA A 43 -18.56 17.94 -4.14
CA ALA A 43 -17.44 18.48 -4.88
C ALA A 43 -16.89 17.44 -5.88
N HIS A 44 -17.01 17.74 -7.17
CA HIS A 44 -16.52 16.91 -8.27
C HIS A 44 -15.54 17.67 -9.15
N SER A 45 -14.36 17.10 -9.33
CA SER A 45 -13.39 17.48 -10.35
C SER A 45 -12.49 16.28 -10.62
N GLU A 46 -11.91 16.22 -11.80
CA GLU A 46 -11.01 15.12 -12.18
C GLU A 46 -9.87 14.92 -11.17
N VAL A 47 -9.33 16.03 -10.62
CA VAL A 47 -8.31 16.01 -9.56
C VAL A 47 -8.85 15.43 -8.26
N ILE A 48 -10.03 15.89 -7.81
CA ILE A 48 -10.63 15.47 -6.53
C ILE A 48 -11.00 13.99 -6.58
N ASP A 49 -11.57 13.53 -7.69
CA ASP A 49 -11.99 12.15 -7.87
C ASP A 49 -10.77 11.21 -7.92
N ALA A 50 -9.73 11.58 -8.69
CA ALA A 50 -8.47 10.83 -8.73
C ALA A 50 -7.76 10.77 -7.36
N LEU A 51 -7.81 11.85 -6.57
CA LEU A 51 -7.28 11.89 -5.20
C LEU A 51 -8.03 10.92 -4.27
N ARG A 52 -9.36 10.87 -4.36
CA ARG A 52 -10.20 9.97 -3.56
C ARG A 52 -9.95 8.51 -3.92
N GLU A 53 -9.89 8.19 -5.22
CA GLU A 53 -9.60 6.84 -5.69
C GLU A 53 -8.21 6.38 -5.23
N LYS A 54 -7.20 7.25 -5.35
CA LYS A 54 -5.86 6.99 -4.79
C LYS A 54 -5.91 6.72 -3.29
N LEU A 55 -6.65 7.53 -2.52
CA LEU A 55 -6.78 7.35 -1.07
C LEU A 55 -7.40 6.00 -0.73
N VAL A 56 -8.49 5.61 -1.41
CA VAL A 56 -9.15 4.30 -1.24
C VAL A 56 -8.18 3.16 -1.54
N LEU A 57 -7.43 3.24 -2.63
CA LEU A 57 -6.43 2.24 -3.00
C LEU A 57 -5.31 2.13 -1.96
N VAL A 58 -4.81 3.25 -1.44
CA VAL A 58 -3.79 3.27 -0.38
C VAL A 58 -4.33 2.61 0.89
N VAL A 59 -5.60 2.84 1.26
CA VAL A 59 -6.23 2.17 2.42
C VAL A 59 -6.35 0.66 2.19
N ILE A 60 -6.85 0.22 1.04
CA ILE A 60 -6.97 -1.21 0.69
C ILE A 60 -5.59 -1.87 0.72
N MET A 61 -4.60 -1.26 0.08
CA MET A 61 -3.22 -1.74 0.04
C MET A 61 -2.63 -1.86 1.44
N THR A 62 -2.85 -0.85 2.30
CA THR A 62 -2.41 -0.86 3.70
C THR A 62 -2.97 -2.06 4.46
N ILE A 63 -4.28 -2.34 4.33
CA ILE A 63 -4.92 -3.49 4.98
C ILE A 63 -4.30 -4.80 4.49
N ILE A 64 -4.13 -4.96 3.18
CA ILE A 64 -3.53 -6.16 2.58
C ILE A 64 -2.09 -6.35 3.06
N THR A 65 -1.28 -5.30 3.08
CA THR A 65 0.11 -5.35 3.58
C THR A 65 0.17 -5.70 5.06
N ILE A 66 -0.70 -5.15 5.91
CA ILE A 66 -0.74 -5.52 7.34
C ILE A 66 -1.08 -7.01 7.50
N ILE A 67 -2.06 -7.53 6.73
CA ILE A 67 -2.42 -8.95 6.75
C ILE A 67 -1.26 -9.81 6.27
N HIS A 68 -0.63 -9.44 5.15
CA HIS A 68 0.54 -10.13 4.59
C HIS A 68 1.65 -10.23 5.63
N LEU A 69 1.96 -9.12 6.29
CA LEU A 69 3.00 -9.03 7.30
C LEU A 69 2.70 -9.90 8.53
N LYS A 70 1.46 -9.88 9.05
CA LYS A 70 1.05 -10.75 10.17
C LYS A 70 1.25 -12.23 9.84
N ILE A 71 0.88 -12.64 8.62
CA ILE A 71 1.06 -14.03 8.16
C ILE A 71 2.54 -14.36 8.00
N ALA A 72 3.33 -13.44 7.42
CA ALA A 72 4.76 -13.61 7.25
C ALA A 72 5.49 -13.79 8.58
N PHE A 73 5.18 -12.97 9.59
CA PHE A 73 5.71 -13.11 10.95
C PHE A 73 5.29 -14.42 11.62
N LYS A 74 4.00 -14.79 11.54
CA LYS A 74 3.48 -16.02 12.17
C LYS A 74 4.11 -17.30 11.60
N THR A 75 4.50 -17.26 10.33
CA THR A 75 5.10 -18.38 9.61
C THR A 75 6.63 -18.29 9.54
N ASN A 76 7.24 -17.29 10.20
CA ASN A 76 8.69 -17.14 10.24
C ASN A 76 9.31 -18.26 11.10
N GLY A 77 10.36 -18.90 10.60
CA GLY A 77 11.04 -20.02 11.29
C GLY A 77 10.23 -21.32 11.36
N LYS A 78 9.08 -21.41 10.69
CA LYS A 78 8.26 -22.63 10.60
C LYS A 78 8.22 -23.14 9.17
N GLU A 79 8.08 -24.46 8.99
CA GLU A 79 7.78 -25.00 7.67
C GLU A 79 6.39 -24.57 7.22
N ARG A 80 6.32 -23.98 6.02
CA ARG A 80 5.08 -23.52 5.40
C ARG A 80 4.46 -24.65 4.60
N THR A 81 3.14 -24.84 4.74
CA THR A 81 2.40 -25.73 3.84
C THR A 81 2.37 -25.15 2.41
N ARG A 82 2.06 -25.98 1.40
CA ARG A 82 1.95 -25.54 0.00
C ARG A 82 0.96 -24.37 -0.17
N LEU A 83 -0.17 -24.42 0.53
CA LEU A 83 -1.16 -23.35 0.52
C LEU A 83 -0.63 -22.07 1.18
N GLN A 84 0.04 -22.18 2.33
CA GLN A 84 0.67 -21.02 2.98
C GLN A 84 1.74 -20.38 2.10
N THR A 85 2.50 -21.18 1.36
CA THR A 85 3.51 -20.70 0.42
C THR A 85 2.87 -19.97 -0.76
N LEU A 86 1.79 -20.51 -1.32
CA LEU A 86 1.05 -19.87 -2.41
C LEU A 86 0.44 -18.55 -1.94
N PHE A 87 -0.26 -18.53 -0.81
CA PHE A 87 -0.83 -17.30 -0.24
C PHE A 87 0.25 -16.27 0.08
N SER A 88 1.37 -16.68 0.68
CA SER A 88 2.46 -15.78 1.01
C SER A 88 3.08 -15.16 -0.25
N ARG A 89 3.33 -15.93 -1.30
CA ARG A 89 3.91 -15.41 -2.56
C ARG A 89 2.91 -14.60 -3.37
N GLY A 90 1.66 -15.08 -3.43
CA GLY A 90 0.58 -14.42 -4.15
C GLY A 90 0.23 -13.07 -3.54
N SER A 91 0.21 -12.96 -2.21
CA SER A 91 0.00 -11.67 -1.54
C SER A 91 1.13 -10.68 -1.80
N SER A 92 2.41 -11.11 -1.79
CA SER A 92 3.52 -10.22 -2.18
C SER A 92 3.39 -9.71 -3.62
N LEU A 93 3.01 -10.58 -4.57
CA LEU A 93 2.78 -10.17 -5.96
C LEU A 93 1.57 -9.22 -6.07
N GLY A 94 0.48 -9.49 -5.36
CA GLY A 94 -0.69 -8.63 -5.33
C GLY A 94 -0.37 -7.24 -4.78
N ILE A 95 0.40 -7.16 -3.70
CA ILE A 95 0.86 -5.89 -3.11
C ILE A 95 1.75 -5.14 -4.09
N PHE A 96 2.66 -5.83 -4.78
CA PHE A 96 3.50 -5.23 -5.81
C PHE A 96 2.68 -4.62 -6.96
N VAL A 97 1.65 -5.32 -7.45
CA VAL A 97 0.74 -4.79 -8.48
C VAL A 97 -0.06 -3.60 -7.95
N LEU A 98 -0.58 -3.67 -6.72
CA LEU A 98 -1.29 -2.54 -6.09
C LEU A 98 -0.41 -1.30 -5.99
N ASN A 99 0.88 -1.46 -5.68
CA ASN A 99 1.83 -0.34 -5.67
C ASN A 99 1.97 0.31 -7.05
N PHE A 100 1.98 -0.45 -8.14
CA PHE A 100 1.96 0.11 -9.49
C PHE A 100 0.67 0.88 -9.79
N ILE A 101 -0.48 0.41 -9.30
CA ILE A 101 -1.75 1.12 -9.47
C ILE A 101 -1.71 2.43 -8.68
N VAL A 102 -1.23 2.43 -7.43
CA VAL A 102 -1.05 3.66 -6.65
C VAL A 102 -0.10 4.64 -7.34
N LEU A 103 0.99 4.13 -7.94
CA LEU A 103 1.91 4.93 -8.73
C LEU A 103 1.24 5.52 -9.97
N HIS A 104 0.40 4.75 -10.68
CA HIS A 104 -0.37 5.24 -11.81
C HIS A 104 -1.24 6.45 -11.43
N TYR A 105 -1.98 6.37 -10.32
CA TYR A 105 -2.76 7.51 -9.84
C TYR A 105 -1.88 8.71 -9.43
N ALA A 106 -0.67 8.46 -8.92
CA ALA A 106 0.27 9.54 -8.64
C ALA A 106 0.75 10.26 -9.92
N ILE A 107 0.95 9.52 -11.02
CA ILE A 107 1.30 10.08 -12.34
C ILE A 107 0.12 10.86 -12.91
N VAL A 108 -1.08 10.28 -12.90
CA VAL A 108 -2.30 10.96 -13.36
C VAL A 108 -2.51 12.28 -12.62
N LEU A 109 -2.41 12.28 -11.30
CA LEU A 109 -2.53 13.51 -10.51
C LEU A 109 -1.46 14.54 -10.83
N ARG A 110 -0.22 14.11 -11.12
CA ARG A 110 0.86 15.01 -11.53
C ARG A 110 0.59 15.61 -12.90
N ASP A 111 -0.01 14.85 -13.82
CA ASP A 111 -0.23 15.31 -15.20
C ASP A 111 -1.46 16.23 -15.31
N ILE A 112 -2.42 16.12 -14.40
CA ILE A 112 -3.60 17.02 -14.32
C ILE A 112 -3.25 18.35 -13.63
N LEU A 113 -2.25 18.38 -12.73
CA LEU A 113 -1.79 19.57 -12.00
C LEU A 113 -0.83 20.43 -12.83
#